data_AF-J3IGW2-F1
#
_entry.id   AF-J3IGW2-F1
#
_cell.length_a   1.000
_cell.length_b   1.000
_cell.length_c   1.000
_cell.angle_alpha   90.00
_cell.angle_beta   90.00
_cell.angle_gamma   90.00
#
_symmetry.space_group_name_H-M   'P 1'
#
loop_
_entity.id
_entity.type
_entity.pdbx_description
1 polymer ?
#
loop_
_entity_poly.entity_id
_entity_poly.type
_entity_poly.pdbx_seq_one_letter_code
_entity_poly.pdbx_strand_id
1 'polypeptide(L)' 'MNRYELGKRVPAPELIERVAVELNLPAAYFYAYRHDEAELLARYYRLSESEKERLMAYLNKLV' A
#
# COMPACT_ATOMS: atom_id res chain seq x y z
N MET A 1 -5.27 -16.21 -14.27
CA MET A 1 -5.83 -14.96 -13.74
C MET A 1 -7.19 -15.25 -13.11
N ASN A 2 -7.37 -14.95 -11.82
CA ASN A 2 -8.63 -15.23 -11.10
C ASN A 2 -9.72 -14.17 -11.40
N ARG A 3 -10.95 -14.34 -10.88
CA ARG A 3 -12.05 -13.38 -11.12
C ARG A 3 -11.82 -11.98 -10.53
N TYR A 4 -10.99 -11.84 -9.50
CA TYR A 4 -10.61 -10.56 -8.90
C TYR A 4 -9.57 -9.84 -9.76
N GLU A 5 -8.54 -10.55 -10.21
CA GLU A 5 -7.50 -10.02 -11.11
C GLU A 5 -8.05 -9.62 -12.48
N LEU A 6 -9.13 -10.27 -12.93
CA LEU A 6 -9.86 -9.94 -14.15
C LEU A 6 -10.91 -8.82 -13.97
N GLY A 7 -11.06 -8.27 -12.76
CA GLY A 7 -12.04 -7.21 -12.46
C GLY A 7 -13.50 -7.67 -12.53
N LYS A 8 -13.78 -8.98 -12.57
CA LYS A 8 -15.15 -9.53 -12.65
C LYS A 8 -15.88 -9.54 -11.30
N ARG A 9 -15.16 -9.31 -10.20
CA ARG A 9 -15.68 -9.15 -8.84
C ARG A 9 -14.79 -8.18 -8.06
N VAL A 10 -15.41 -7.36 -7.22
CA VAL A 10 -14.69 -6.57 -6.22
C VAL A 10 -14.57 -7.42 -4.94
N PRO A 11 -13.35 -7.64 -4.43
CA PRO A 11 -13.16 -8.34 -3.16
C PRO A 11 -13.70 -7.51 -2.00
N ALA A 12 -14.21 -8.19 -0.96
CA ALA A 12 -14.60 -7.53 0.28
C ALA A 12 -13.35 -6.97 1.00
N PRO A 13 -13.48 -5.89 1.80
CA PRO A 13 -12.35 -5.28 2.50
C PRO A 13 -11.51 -6.28 3.33
N GLU A 14 -12.17 -7.21 4.01
CA GLU A 14 -11.51 -8.22 4.85
C GLU A 14 -10.65 -9.19 4.03
N LEU A 15 -11.05 -9.46 2.78
CA LEU A 15 -10.25 -10.27 1.87
C LEU A 15 -9.00 -9.50 1.41
N ILE A 16 -9.14 -8.20 1.13
CA ILE A 16 -8.01 -7.34 0.77
C ILE A 16 -7.01 -7.25 1.93
N GLU A 17 -7.47 -7.10 3.17
CA GLU A 17 -6.58 -7.07 4.34
C GLU A 17 -5.77 -8.35 4.48
N ARG A 18 -6.40 -9.52 4.33
CA ARG A 18 -5.70 -10.81 4.38
C ARG A 18 -4.67 -10.95 3.27
N VAL A 19 -5.03 -10.57 2.05
CA VAL A 19 -4.10 -10.58 0.90
C VAL A 19 -2.95 -9.62 1.12
N ALA A 20 -3.20 -8.45 1.70
CA ALA A 20 -2.19 -7.45 1.98
C ALA A 20 -1.12 -7.96 2.95
N VAL A 21 -1.54 -8.67 4.01
CA VAL A 21 -0.63 -9.31 4.98
C VAL A 21 0.29 -10.33 4.29
N GLU A 22 -0.28 -11.24 3.48
CA GLU A 22 0.50 -12.27 2.77
C GLU A 22 1.51 -11.67 1.78
N LEU A 23 1.19 -10.51 1.19
CA LEU A 23 2.04 -9.82 0.23
C LEU A 23 2.99 -8.80 0.85
N ASN A 24 2.97 -8.65 2.18
CA ASN A 24 3.75 -7.64 2.91
C ASN A 24 3.56 -6.22 2.31
N LEU A 25 2.29 -5.86 2.12
CA LEU A 25 1.83 -4.58 1.58
C LEU A 25 0.73 -4.01 2.50
N PRO A 26 0.51 -2.68 2.53
CA PRO A 26 -0.64 -2.11 3.19
C PRO A 26 -1.91 -2.37 2.37
N ALA A 27 -3.07 -2.57 3.00
CA ALA A 27 -4.34 -2.73 2.29
C ALA A 27 -4.67 -1.55 1.35
N ALA A 28 -4.25 -0.34 1.73
CA ALA A 28 -4.36 0.87 0.93
C ALA A 28 -3.69 0.76 -0.45
N TYR A 29 -2.65 -0.09 -0.60
CA TYR A 29 -1.96 -0.32 -1.87
C TYR A 29 -2.92 -0.77 -2.98
N PHE A 30 -3.89 -1.63 -2.67
CA PHE A 30 -4.85 -2.16 -3.66
C PHE A 30 -5.89 -1.15 -4.13
N TYR A 31 -5.95 0.02 -3.48
CA TYR A 31 -6.86 1.10 -3.82
C TYR A 31 -6.15 2.30 -4.46
N ALA A 32 -4.81 2.29 -4.54
CA ALA A 32 -4.05 3.33 -5.22
C ALA A 32 -4.26 3.21 -6.74
N TYR A 33 -4.78 4.27 -7.35
CA TYR A 33 -5.00 4.29 -8.81
C TYR A 33 -3.71 4.59 -9.56
N ARG A 34 -2.84 5.42 -8.99
CA ARG A 34 -1.58 5.82 -9.61
C ARG A 34 -0.43 4.96 -9.13
N HIS A 35 0.48 4.66 -10.04
CA HIS A 35 1.65 3.83 -9.75
C HIS A 35 2.58 4.48 -8.71
N ASP A 36 2.78 5.80 -8.79
CA ASP A 36 3.64 6.55 -7.87
C ASP A 36 3.11 6.50 -6.43
N GLU A 37 1.80 6.68 -6.24
CA GLU A 37 1.13 6.53 -4.95
C GLU A 37 1.26 5.10 -4.39
N ALA A 38 1.00 4.09 -5.24
CA ALA A 38 1.11 2.68 -4.85
C ALA A 38 2.55 2.34 -4.41
N GLU A 39 3.54 2.82 -5.17
CA GLU A 39 4.95 2.62 -4.85
C GLU A 39 5.35 3.29 -3.53
N LEU A 40 4.88 4.51 -3.28
CA LEU A 40 5.10 5.20 -2.01
C LEU A 40 4.53 4.41 -0.83
N LEU A 41 3.29 3.93 -0.93
CA LEU A 41 2.64 3.12 0.10
C LEU A 41 3.43 1.83 0.38
N ALA A 42 3.85 1.12 -0.67
CA ALA A 42 4.62 -0.11 -0.54
C ALA A 42 5.99 0.11 0.12
N ARG A 43 6.69 1.19 -0.25
CA ARG A 43 7.99 1.55 0.33
C ARG A 43 7.83 1.97 1.79
N TYR A 44 6.88 2.86 2.07
CA TYR A 44 6.59 3.36 3.43
C TYR A 44 6.23 2.23 4.39
N TYR A 45 5.41 1.29 3.96
CA TYR A 45 4.98 0.15 4.79
C TYR A 45 6.15 -0.71 5.27
N ARG A 46 7.23 -0.80 4.50
CA ARG A 46 8.40 -1.62 4.80
C ARG A 46 9.47 -0.91 5.63
N LEU A 47 9.33 0.41 5.84
CA LEU A 47 10.23 1.17 6.68
C LEU A 47 10.07 0.76 8.15
N SER A 48 11.18 0.74 8.88
CA SER A 48 11.16 0.75 10.34
C SER A 48 10.58 2.06 10.87
N GLU A 49 10.16 2.08 12.14
CA GLU A 49 9.57 3.29 12.74
C GLU A 49 10.52 4.50 12.69
N SER A 50 11.82 4.30 12.93
CA SER A 50 12.82 5.38 12.83
C SER A 50 12.99 5.90 11.39
N GLU A 51 12.88 5.03 10.40
CA GLU A 51 12.91 5.42 8.99
C GLU A 51 11.64 6.17 8.57
N LYS A 52 10.47 5.78 9.08
CA LYS A 52 9.21 6.51 8.87
C LYS A 52 9.30 7.92 9.45
N GLU A 53 9.80 8.06 10.68
CA GLU A 53 10.02 9.37 11.31
C GLU A 53 10.97 10.24 10.47
N ARG A 54 12.07 9.66 10.00
CA ARG A 54 13.04 10.36 9.14
C ARG A 54 12.41 10.81 7.82
N LEU A 55 11.59 9.96 7.20
CA LEU A 55 10.86 10.32 5.98
C LEU A 55 9.88 11.47 6.24
N MET A 56 9.09 11.39 7.30
CA MET A 56 8.14 12.45 7.67
C MET A 56 8.84 13.78 7.95
N ALA A 57 9.97 13.75 8.65
CA ALA A 57 10.78 14.94 8.90
C ALA A 57 11.37 15.55 7.62
N TYR A 58 11.69 14.73 6.62
CA TYR A 58 12.14 15.20 5.31
C TYR A 58 10.98 15.82 4.52
N LEU A 59 9.82 15.17 4.48
CA LEU A 59 8.62 15.67 3.81
C LEU A 59 8.16 17.03 4.37
N ASN A 60 8.19 17.19 5.70
CA ASN A 60 7.87 18.46 6.37
C ASN A 60 8.81 19.62 6.03
N LYS A 61 9.95 19.36 5.35
CA LYS A 61 10.84 20.42 4.85
C LYS A 61 10.59 20.76 3.39
N LEU A 62 9.91 19.89 2.65
CA LEU A 62 9.59 20.07 1.24
C LEU A 62 8.26 20.80 1.02
N VAL A 63 7.37 20.75 2.00
CA VAL A 63 6.04 21.37 2.03
C VAL A 63 5.97 22.29 3.24
#